data_AF-A0AAP0WRV6-F1
#
_entry.id   AF-A0AAP0WRV6-F1
#
_cell.length_a   1.000
_cell.length_b   1.000
_cell.length_c   1.000
_cell.angle_alpha   90.00
_cell.angle_beta   90.00
_cell.angle_gamma   90.00
#
_symmetry.space_group_name_H-M   'P 1'
#
loop_
_entity.id
_entity.type
_entity.pdbx_description
1 polymer ?
#
loop_
_entity_poly.entity_id
_entity_poly.type
_entity_poly.pdbx_seq_one_letter_code
_entity_poly.pdbx_strand_id
1 'polypeptide(L)'
;MDMEIDPPKPEPHKFKDEDLFKAAETGDSSTFKALSQQQLLKALSLRNEDGRSLLHVATSSGHSEVVNILSATDPSRSGINSADEEGWAPLHSAASIGNAEIVEILLSRGADVNLKNDGGRTALHYAASKGWSKIAEILISNGAKINLKDKACHFPLNCVILYGQLNSLSLSLSCFLPFLCLLVADATFNFYCFFYSILITGPCFIQVGCTPLHRAASTGNSELCEQLIEEGAEVDALDKSGQTPLMNAVICNNKEVNFV
;
A
#
# COMPACT_ATOMS: atom_id res chain seq x y z
N MET A 1 -32.00 40.61 -49.46
CA MET A 1 -32.06 39.60 -48.38
C MET A 1 -30.66 39.05 -48.31
N ASP A 2 -29.79 39.78 -47.63
CA ASP A 2 -28.40 39.38 -47.46
C ASP A 2 -28.41 38.18 -46.52
N MET A 3 -28.02 37.02 -47.06
CA MET A 3 -27.84 35.81 -46.28
C MET A 3 -26.65 36.03 -45.36
N GLU A 4 -26.95 36.32 -44.11
CA GLU A 4 -25.99 36.32 -43.00
C GLU A 4 -25.45 34.88 -42.90
N ILE A 5 -24.29 34.66 -43.52
CA ILE A 5 -23.56 33.39 -43.42
C ILE A 5 -22.95 33.41 -42.02
N ASP A 6 -23.58 32.68 -41.10
CA ASP A 6 -23.02 32.41 -39.78
C ASP A 6 -21.54 32.00 -39.93
N PRO A 7 -20.60 32.60 -39.16
CA PRO A 7 -19.20 32.23 -39.24
C PRO A 7 -19.06 30.72 -38.98
N PRO A 8 -18.18 30.02 -39.73
CA PRO A 8 -18.00 28.59 -39.56
C PRO A 8 -17.66 28.30 -38.10
N LYS A 9 -18.50 27.51 -37.43
CA LYS A 9 -18.23 27.03 -36.07
C LYS A 9 -16.82 26.42 -36.07
N PRO A 10 -15.95 26.79 -35.12
CA PRO A 10 -14.59 26.27 -35.09
C PRO A 10 -14.65 24.75 -35.07
N GLU A 11 -14.01 24.11 -36.06
CA GLU A 11 -13.95 22.66 -36.14
C GLU A 11 -13.34 22.12 -34.84
N PRO A 12 -13.92 21.09 -34.21
CA PRO A 12 -13.41 20.55 -32.97
C PRO A 12 -12.00 20.03 -33.22
N HIS A 13 -11.00 20.67 -32.61
CA HIS A 13 -9.61 20.23 -32.65
C HIS A 13 -9.57 18.73 -32.32
N LYS A 14 -9.24 17.91 -33.32
CA LYS A 14 -8.97 16.47 -33.15
C LYS A 14 -7.64 16.34 -32.41
N PHE A 15 -7.68 16.35 -31.09
CA PHE A 15 -6.51 15.95 -30.29
C PHE A 15 -6.17 14.50 -30.61
N LYS A 16 -4.88 14.22 -30.86
CA LYS A 16 -4.43 12.83 -30.95
C LYS A 16 -4.40 12.26 -29.54
N ASP A 17 -4.57 10.94 -29.43
CA ASP A 17 -4.53 10.25 -28.13
C ASP A 17 -3.21 10.53 -27.39
N GLU A 18 -2.10 10.60 -28.12
CA GLU A 18 -0.76 10.95 -27.62
C GLU A 18 -0.68 12.39 -27.06
N ASP A 19 -1.37 13.35 -27.68
CA ASP A 19 -1.40 14.75 -27.20
C ASP A 19 -2.10 14.86 -25.85
N LEU A 20 -3.13 14.03 -25.62
CA LEU A 20 -3.87 13.99 -24.35
C LEU A 20 -3.02 13.37 -23.23
N PHE A 21 -2.27 12.31 -23.52
CA PHE A 21 -1.33 11.73 -22.55
C PHE A 21 -0.22 12.72 -22.18
N LYS A 22 0.33 13.42 -23.17
CA LYS A 22 1.32 14.47 -22.94
C LYS A 22 0.74 15.63 -22.13
N ALA A 23 -0.51 16.04 -22.38
CA ALA A 23 -1.18 17.06 -21.58
C ALA A 23 -1.41 16.60 -20.13
N ALA A 24 -1.73 15.31 -19.90
CA ALA A 24 -1.84 14.74 -18.56
C ALA A 24 -0.47 14.70 -17.84
N GLU A 25 0.59 14.40 -18.58
CA GLU A 25 1.96 14.34 -18.06
C GLU A 25 2.51 15.72 -17.69
N THR A 26 2.22 16.75 -18.48
CA THR A 26 2.69 18.13 -18.25
C THR A 26 1.78 18.94 -17.34
N GLY A 27 0.59 18.43 -17.02
CA GLY A 27 -0.37 19.11 -16.15
C GLY A 27 -1.19 20.19 -16.86
N ASP A 28 -1.28 20.14 -18.19
CA ASP A 28 -2.05 21.12 -18.97
C ASP A 28 -3.56 20.94 -18.80
N SER A 29 -4.08 21.52 -17.72
CA SER A 29 -5.51 21.56 -17.41
C SER A 29 -6.34 22.30 -18.45
N SER A 30 -5.74 23.19 -19.26
CA SER A 30 -6.47 23.98 -20.25
C SER A 30 -6.96 23.11 -21.40
N THR A 31 -6.13 22.15 -21.84
CA THR A 31 -6.50 21.15 -22.84
C THR A 31 -7.71 20.35 -22.36
N PHE A 32 -7.72 19.85 -21.12
CA PHE A 32 -8.86 19.07 -20.59
C PHE A 32 -10.13 19.90 -20.40
N LYS A 33 -10.01 21.17 -20.02
CA LYS A 33 -11.15 22.11 -19.91
C LYS A 33 -11.73 22.49 -21.27
N ALA A 34 -10.91 22.48 -22.32
CA ALA A 34 -11.33 22.79 -23.68
C ALA A 34 -12.02 21.62 -24.40
N LEU A 35 -11.92 20.39 -23.88
CA LEU A 35 -12.57 19.22 -24.47
C LEU A 35 -14.09 19.27 -24.27
N SER A 36 -14.83 18.89 -25.32
CA SER A 36 -16.26 18.63 -25.19
C SER A 36 -16.53 17.40 -24.31
N GLN A 37 -17.73 17.31 -23.72
CA GLN A 37 -18.09 16.18 -22.85
C GLN A 37 -17.93 14.81 -23.54
N GLN A 38 -18.22 14.70 -24.84
CA GLN A 38 -18.04 13.47 -25.61
C GLN A 38 -16.55 13.12 -25.81
N GLN A 39 -15.71 14.12 -26.09
CA GLN A 39 -14.27 13.91 -26.24
C GLN A 39 -13.62 13.52 -24.91
N LEU A 40 -14.02 14.17 -23.82
CA LEU A 40 -13.55 13.82 -22.47
C LEU A 40 -13.94 12.38 -22.10
N LEU A 41 -15.18 11.97 -22.39
CA LEU A 41 -15.63 10.60 -22.17
C LEU A 41 -14.81 9.58 -22.95
N LYS A 42 -14.46 9.88 -24.21
CA LYS A 42 -13.58 9.03 -25.02
C LYS A 42 -12.18 8.97 -24.41
N ALA A 43 -11.64 10.11 -23.99
CA ALA A 43 -10.30 10.24 -23.42
C ALA A 43 -10.10 9.36 -22.17
N LEU A 44 -11.11 9.26 -21.30
CA LEU A 44 -11.03 8.43 -20.08
C LEU A 44 -10.84 6.93 -20.35
N SER A 45 -11.33 6.46 -21.50
CA SER A 45 -11.18 5.06 -21.91
C SER A 45 -9.81 4.73 -22.53
N LEU A 46 -9.01 5.75 -22.87
CA LEU A 46 -7.71 5.55 -23.50
C LEU A 46 -6.72 4.87 -22.54
N ARG A 47 -5.83 4.07 -23.12
CA ARG A 47 -4.71 3.42 -22.47
C ARG A 47 -3.47 3.62 -23.33
N ASN A 48 -2.33 3.92 -22.70
CA ASN A 48 -1.04 3.97 -23.38
C ASN A 48 -0.45 2.55 -23.55
N GLU A 49 0.79 2.46 -24.05
CA GLU A 49 1.49 1.19 -24.25
C GLU A 49 1.76 0.41 -22.96
N ASP A 50 1.79 1.07 -21.79
CA ASP A 50 1.95 0.45 -20.46
C ASP A 50 0.60 0.09 -19.81
N GLY A 51 -0.50 0.19 -20.55
CA GLY A 51 -1.86 0.02 -20.04
C GLY A 51 -2.30 1.10 -19.04
N ARG A 52 -1.62 2.23 -18.97
CA ARG A 52 -1.96 3.36 -18.08
C ARG A 52 -3.04 4.23 -18.69
N SER A 53 -4.03 4.61 -17.88
CA SER A 53 -5.02 5.61 -18.24
C SER A 53 -4.48 7.04 -18.06
N LEU A 54 -5.19 8.04 -18.61
CA LEU A 54 -4.86 9.45 -18.36
C LEU A 54 -4.82 9.79 -16.87
N LEU A 55 -5.69 9.17 -16.07
CA LEU A 55 -5.70 9.35 -14.62
C LEU A 55 -4.44 8.79 -13.95
N HIS A 56 -3.91 7.65 -14.43
CA HIS A 56 -2.63 7.13 -13.94
C HIS A 56 -1.49 8.09 -14.22
N VAL A 57 -1.41 8.61 -15.44
CA VAL A 57 -0.34 9.54 -15.84
C VAL A 57 -0.44 10.83 -15.04
N ALA A 58 -1.62 11.46 -14.97
CA ALA A 58 -1.81 12.69 -14.20
C ALA A 58 -1.52 12.50 -12.69
N THR A 59 -1.91 11.35 -12.13
CA THR A 59 -1.59 11.01 -10.74
C THR A 59 -0.11 10.77 -10.53
N SER A 60 0.55 10.10 -11.49
CA SER A 60 1.98 9.78 -11.41
C SER A 60 2.88 11.01 -11.59
N SER A 61 2.40 12.00 -12.34
CA SER A 61 3.06 13.32 -12.47
C SER A 61 2.71 14.28 -11.31
N GLY A 62 1.72 13.96 -10.48
CA GLY A 62 1.34 14.77 -9.32
C GLY A 62 0.49 16.00 -9.65
N HIS A 63 -0.22 16.02 -10.78
CA HIS A 63 -1.02 17.18 -11.21
C HIS A 63 -2.47 17.13 -10.69
N SER A 64 -2.68 17.60 -9.46
CA SER A 64 -3.98 17.56 -8.75
C SER A 64 -5.14 18.15 -9.54
N GLU A 65 -4.94 19.25 -10.27
CA GLU A 65 -6.00 19.89 -11.07
C GLU A 65 -6.48 19.00 -12.22
N VAL A 66 -5.55 18.35 -12.93
CA VAL A 66 -5.89 17.41 -14.02
C VAL A 66 -6.59 16.18 -13.44
N VAL A 67 -6.08 15.66 -12.31
CA VAL A 67 -6.73 14.55 -11.58
C VAL A 67 -8.16 14.94 -11.20
N ASN A 68 -8.38 16.15 -10.70
CA ASN A 68 -9.70 16.63 -10.30
C ASN A 68 -10.67 16.68 -11.48
N ILE A 69 -10.24 17.19 -12.64
CA ILE A 69 -11.04 17.25 -13.87
C ILE A 69 -11.39 15.84 -14.37
N LEU A 70 -10.39 14.96 -14.47
CA LEU A 70 -10.58 13.60 -14.98
C LEU A 70 -11.49 12.78 -14.05
N SER A 71 -11.32 12.93 -12.73
CA SER A 71 -12.12 12.24 -11.72
C SER A 71 -13.47 12.90 -11.43
N ALA A 72 -13.76 14.10 -11.95
CA ALA A 72 -15.06 14.79 -11.75
C ALA A 72 -16.15 14.24 -12.66
N THR A 73 -15.75 13.44 -13.63
CA THR A 73 -16.66 12.65 -14.45
C THR A 73 -17.19 11.45 -13.67
N ASP A 74 -18.25 10.84 -14.19
CA ASP A 74 -18.92 9.68 -13.57
C ASP A 74 -17.90 8.65 -13.01
N PRO A 75 -17.96 8.30 -11.71
CA PRO A 75 -17.03 7.37 -11.07
C PRO A 75 -16.93 6.01 -11.77
N SER A 76 -18.00 5.58 -12.44
CA SER A 76 -18.03 4.34 -13.22
C SER A 76 -17.19 4.40 -14.50
N ARG A 77 -16.91 5.61 -15.01
CA ARG A 77 -16.23 5.85 -16.29
C ARG A 77 -14.85 6.45 -16.15
N SER A 78 -14.53 7.06 -15.02
CA SER A 78 -13.23 7.70 -14.76
C SER A 78 -12.07 6.69 -14.62
N GLY A 79 -12.39 5.40 -14.48
CA GLY A 79 -11.38 4.35 -14.30
C GLY A 79 -10.60 4.52 -13.00
N ILE A 80 -11.24 5.06 -11.95
CA ILE A 80 -10.59 5.40 -10.68
C ILE A 80 -9.95 4.20 -9.97
N ASN A 81 -10.46 3.00 -10.25
CA ASN A 81 -9.95 1.72 -9.75
C ASN A 81 -9.38 0.84 -10.89
N SER A 82 -9.28 1.36 -12.11
CA SER A 82 -8.65 0.62 -13.20
C SER A 82 -7.18 0.41 -12.88
N ALA A 83 -6.70 -0.81 -13.11
CA ALA A 83 -5.29 -1.13 -12.98
C ALA A 83 -4.56 -0.90 -14.32
N ASP A 84 -3.28 -0.54 -14.25
CA ASP A 84 -2.33 -0.65 -15.35
C ASP A 84 -1.79 -2.10 -15.51
N GLU A 85 -0.84 -2.33 -16.41
CA GLU A 85 -0.28 -3.67 -16.67
C GLU A 85 0.42 -4.31 -15.47
N GLU A 86 0.85 -3.53 -14.47
CA GLU A 86 1.45 -4.02 -13.22
C GLU A 86 0.42 -4.18 -12.09
N GLY A 87 -0.87 -4.01 -12.40
CA GLY A 87 -1.94 -4.05 -11.41
C GLY A 87 -2.06 -2.75 -10.60
N TRP A 88 -1.34 -1.68 -10.94
CA TRP A 88 -1.41 -0.44 -10.17
C TRP A 88 -2.65 0.33 -10.52
N ALA A 89 -3.43 0.67 -9.51
CA ALA A 89 -4.49 1.67 -9.61
C ALA A 89 -3.97 3.08 -9.29
N PRO A 90 -4.66 4.16 -9.70
CA PRO A 90 -4.24 5.54 -9.43
C PRO A 90 -3.94 5.83 -7.96
N LEU A 91 -4.71 5.25 -7.04
CA LEU A 91 -4.49 5.41 -5.59
C LEU A 91 -3.14 4.83 -5.12
N HIS A 92 -2.64 3.77 -5.75
CA HIS A 92 -1.29 3.24 -5.47
C HIS A 92 -0.21 4.24 -5.86
N SER A 93 -0.32 4.82 -7.06
CA SER A 93 0.62 5.84 -7.55
C SER A 93 0.61 7.08 -6.66
N ALA A 94 -0.58 7.58 -6.29
CA ALA A 94 -0.72 8.73 -5.39
C ALA A 94 -0.05 8.48 -4.03
N ALA A 95 -0.29 7.31 -3.44
CA ALA A 95 0.30 6.93 -2.17
C ALA A 95 1.82 6.66 -2.25
N SER A 96 2.33 6.21 -3.39
CA SER A 96 3.78 6.03 -3.62
C SER A 96 4.52 7.36 -3.72
N ILE A 97 3.92 8.33 -4.42
CA ILE A 97 4.52 9.66 -4.66
C ILE A 97 4.50 10.54 -3.42
N GLY A 98 3.49 10.39 -2.56
CA GLY A 98 3.37 11.21 -1.36
C GLY A 98 2.43 12.40 -1.50
N ASN A 99 1.61 12.47 -2.55
CA ASN A 99 0.68 13.59 -2.75
C ASN A 99 -0.66 13.35 -2.04
N ALA A 100 -0.80 13.92 -0.84
CA ALA A 100 -2.00 13.81 -0.01
C ALA A 100 -3.26 14.40 -0.67
N GLU A 101 -3.14 15.50 -1.41
CA GLU A 101 -4.27 16.14 -2.10
C GLU A 101 -4.88 15.19 -3.13
N ILE A 102 -4.03 14.53 -3.94
CA ILE A 102 -4.51 13.55 -4.92
C ILE A 102 -5.15 12.34 -4.24
N VAL A 103 -4.58 11.86 -3.13
CA VAL A 103 -5.17 10.77 -2.35
C VAL A 103 -6.57 11.15 -1.87
N GLU A 104 -6.75 12.35 -1.32
CA GLU A 104 -8.06 12.83 -0.86
C GLU A 104 -9.06 12.96 -2.02
N ILE A 105 -8.64 13.52 -3.16
CA ILE A 105 -9.47 13.60 -4.37
C ILE A 105 -9.94 12.21 -4.78
N LEU A 106 -9.01 11.25 -4.92
CA LEU A 106 -9.35 9.90 -5.38
C LEU A 106 -10.31 9.19 -4.42
N LEU A 107 -10.08 9.29 -3.10
CA LEU A 107 -10.95 8.69 -2.09
C LEU A 107 -12.34 9.33 -2.09
N SER A 108 -12.42 10.66 -2.20
CA SER A 108 -13.71 11.37 -2.28
C SER A 108 -14.55 10.99 -3.51
N ARG A 109 -13.89 10.46 -4.54
CA ARG A 109 -14.50 10.02 -5.81
C ARG A 109 -14.73 8.51 -5.87
N GLY A 110 -14.57 7.80 -4.75
CA GLY A 110 -14.90 6.37 -4.62
C GLY A 110 -13.78 5.41 -5.01
N ALA A 111 -12.51 5.84 -4.93
CA ALA A 111 -11.40 4.90 -5.04
C ALA A 111 -11.46 3.83 -3.94
N ASP A 112 -11.24 2.57 -4.31
CA ASP A 112 -11.17 1.46 -3.36
C ASP A 112 -9.84 1.51 -2.62
N VAL A 113 -9.90 1.94 -1.36
CA VAL A 113 -8.77 2.08 -0.44
C VAL A 113 -8.02 0.77 -0.18
N ASN A 114 -8.68 -0.38 -0.37
CA ASN A 114 -8.15 -1.71 -0.07
C ASN A 114 -7.77 -2.50 -1.31
N LEU A 115 -7.85 -1.89 -2.50
CA LEU A 115 -7.46 -2.52 -3.75
C LEU A 115 -6.01 -2.99 -3.68
N LYS A 116 -5.75 -4.19 -4.23
CA LYS A 116 -4.42 -4.79 -4.29
C LYS A 116 -3.92 -4.79 -5.71
N ASN A 117 -2.67 -4.42 -5.91
CA ASN A 117 -1.98 -4.64 -7.18
C ASN A 117 -1.52 -6.10 -7.33
N ASP A 118 -0.80 -6.39 -8.42
CA ASP A 118 -0.31 -7.74 -8.71
C ASP A 118 0.69 -8.26 -7.68
N GLY A 119 1.36 -7.37 -6.95
CA GLY A 119 2.20 -7.72 -5.79
C GLY A 119 1.41 -8.04 -4.52
N GLY A 120 0.09 -7.91 -4.54
CA GLY A 120 -0.77 -8.00 -3.36
C GLY A 120 -0.70 -6.77 -2.43
N ARG A 121 -0.02 -5.70 -2.86
CA ARG A 121 0.19 -4.48 -2.08
C ARG A 121 -0.98 -3.53 -2.28
N THR A 122 -1.35 -2.86 -1.20
CA THR A 122 -2.35 -1.78 -1.18
C THR A 122 -1.68 -0.42 -1.16
N ALA A 123 -2.43 0.66 -1.42
CA ALA A 123 -1.94 2.03 -1.26
C ALA A 123 -1.29 2.29 0.12
N LEU A 124 -1.82 1.68 1.18
CA LEU A 124 -1.26 1.80 2.53
C LEU A 124 0.14 1.18 2.65
N HIS A 125 0.45 0.10 1.92
CA HIS A 125 1.80 -0.47 1.91
C HIS A 125 2.81 0.53 1.34
N TYR A 126 2.44 1.24 0.27
CA TYR A 126 3.30 2.23 -0.36
C TYR A 126 3.49 3.44 0.56
N ALA A 127 2.41 4.01 1.09
CA ALA A 127 2.47 5.11 2.05
C ALA A 127 3.36 4.77 3.25
N ALA A 128 3.20 3.56 3.82
CA ALA A 128 3.99 3.07 4.94
C ALA A 128 5.47 2.86 4.56
N SER A 129 5.76 2.21 3.44
CA SER A 129 7.15 1.95 3.00
C SER A 129 7.95 3.22 2.73
N LYS A 130 7.26 4.30 2.35
CA LYS A 130 7.86 5.61 2.05
C LYS A 130 7.81 6.58 3.23
N GLY A 131 7.17 6.21 4.34
CA GLY A 131 7.07 7.07 5.53
C GLY A 131 6.08 8.24 5.37
N TRP A 132 5.13 8.14 4.44
CA TRP A 132 4.09 9.15 4.21
C TRP A 132 3.00 9.08 5.29
N SER A 133 3.34 9.45 6.53
CA SER A 133 2.45 9.36 7.69
C SER A 133 1.09 10.02 7.45
N LYS A 134 1.08 11.22 6.85
CA LYS A 134 -0.16 11.95 6.56
C LYS A 134 -1.08 11.19 5.60
N ILE A 135 -0.52 10.56 4.58
CA ILE A 135 -1.29 9.75 3.63
C ILE A 135 -1.79 8.47 4.29
N ALA A 136 -0.96 7.83 5.10
CA ALA A 136 -1.37 6.66 5.85
C ALA A 136 -2.54 6.97 6.81
N GLU A 137 -2.51 8.13 7.51
CA GLU A 137 -3.65 8.63 8.30
C GLU A 137 -4.93 8.78 7.45
N ILE A 138 -4.82 9.42 6.29
CA ILE A 138 -5.96 9.64 5.38
C ILE A 138 -6.53 8.31 4.92
N LEU A 139 -5.68 7.36 4.49
CA LEU A 139 -6.09 6.04 4.04
C LEU A 139 -6.79 5.26 5.17
N ILE A 140 -6.22 5.26 6.38
CA ILE A 140 -6.81 4.57 7.55
C ILE A 140 -8.17 5.20 7.91
N SER A 141 -8.26 6.52 7.91
CA SER A 141 -9.50 7.25 8.19
C SER A 141 -10.59 6.94 7.17
N ASN A 142 -10.21 6.57 5.94
CA ASN A 142 -11.11 6.15 4.87
C ASN A 142 -11.31 4.62 4.80
N GLY A 143 -10.94 3.86 5.85
CA GLY A 143 -11.22 2.43 5.97
C GLY A 143 -10.16 1.51 5.38
N ALA A 144 -8.91 1.97 5.24
CA ALA A 144 -7.79 1.10 4.88
C ALA A 144 -7.58 0.01 5.93
N LYS A 145 -7.54 -1.25 5.49
CA LYS A 145 -7.23 -2.40 6.31
C LYS A 145 -5.72 -2.51 6.54
N ILE A 146 -5.31 -2.30 7.79
CA ILE A 146 -3.91 -2.37 8.22
C ILE A 146 -3.33 -3.79 8.24
N ASN A 147 -4.19 -4.81 8.16
CA ASN A 147 -3.83 -6.23 8.29
C ASN A 147 -3.80 -6.99 6.95
N LEU A 148 -3.87 -6.29 5.82
CA LEU A 148 -3.79 -6.94 4.51
C LEU A 148 -2.34 -7.29 4.19
N LYS A 149 -2.03 -8.58 4.06
CA LYS A 149 -0.70 -9.01 3.62
C LYS A 149 -0.50 -8.89 2.11
N ASP A 150 0.71 -8.51 1.70
CA ASP A 150 1.19 -8.62 0.32
C ASP A 150 1.62 -10.07 -0.02
N LYS A 151 2.02 -10.33 -1.26
CA LYS A 151 2.49 -11.66 -1.70
C LYS A 151 3.75 -12.13 -0.97
N ALA A 152 4.55 -11.21 -0.46
CA ALA A 152 5.72 -11.49 0.36
C ALA A 152 5.39 -11.60 1.86
N CYS A 153 4.10 -11.65 2.22
CA CYS A 153 3.60 -11.73 3.59
C CYS A 153 3.94 -10.52 4.47
N HIS A 154 4.26 -9.37 3.88
CA HIS A 154 4.41 -8.13 4.63
C HIS A 154 3.05 -7.50 4.90
N PHE A 155 2.86 -7.02 6.13
CA PHE A 155 1.80 -6.07 6.46
C PHE A 155 2.25 -4.65 6.08
N PRO A 156 1.33 -3.72 5.77
CA PRO A 156 1.66 -2.33 5.51
C PRO A 156 2.51 -1.74 6.64
N LEU A 157 2.18 -2.06 7.89
CA LEU A 157 2.89 -1.57 9.07
C LEU A 157 4.29 -2.20 9.23
N ASN A 158 4.50 -3.44 8.79
CA ASN A 158 5.83 -4.05 8.79
C ASN A 158 6.75 -3.39 7.75
N CYS A 159 6.19 -2.83 6.66
CA CYS A 159 6.99 -2.08 5.69
C CYS A 159 7.61 -0.82 6.31
N VAL A 160 6.93 -0.12 7.22
CA VAL A 160 7.51 1.04 7.94
C VAL A 160 8.86 0.69 8.58
N ILE A 161 8.89 -0.48 9.23
CA ILE A 161 10.02 -0.93 10.02
C ILE A 161 11.15 -1.42 9.11
N LEU A 162 10.83 -2.17 8.05
CA LEU A 162 11.81 -2.66 7.08
C LEU A 162 12.51 -1.53 6.31
N TYR A 163 11.81 -0.43 6.02
CA TYR A 163 12.35 0.69 5.24
C TYR A 163 12.86 1.86 6.12
N GLY A 164 13.01 1.63 7.43
CA GLY A 164 13.71 2.55 8.35
C GLY A 164 12.99 3.88 8.64
N GLN A 165 11.67 3.95 8.44
CA GLN A 165 10.91 5.20 8.52
C GLN A 165 10.46 5.51 9.96
N LEU A 166 11.40 5.86 10.85
CA LEU A 166 11.17 6.10 12.28
C LEU A 166 10.15 7.21 12.60
N ASN A 167 9.95 8.18 11.71
CA ASN A 167 9.01 9.30 11.93
C ASN A 167 7.52 8.89 11.78
N SER A 168 7.24 7.70 11.23
CA SER A 168 5.88 7.16 11.12
C SER A 168 5.47 6.27 12.30
N LEU A 169 6.35 6.11 13.31
CA LEU A 169 6.10 5.34 14.53
C LEU A 169 4.97 5.92 15.40
N SER A 170 4.64 7.21 15.28
CA SER A 170 3.49 7.82 15.96
C SER A 170 2.15 7.25 15.47
N LEU A 171 2.09 6.89 14.18
CA LEU A 171 0.95 6.21 13.58
C LEU A 171 0.84 4.77 14.09
N SER A 172 2.00 4.13 14.32
CA SER A 172 2.08 2.81 14.93
C SER A 172 1.47 2.81 16.33
N LEU A 173 1.93 3.65 17.27
CA LEU A 173 1.41 3.64 18.65
C LEU A 173 -0.10 3.96 18.76
N SER A 174 -0.60 4.90 17.95
CA SER A 174 -2.00 5.33 17.99
C SER A 174 -2.96 4.34 17.32
N CYS A 175 -2.53 3.67 16.23
CA CYS A 175 -3.28 2.59 15.60
C CYS A 175 -3.09 1.23 16.30
N PHE A 176 -2.07 1.11 17.16
CA PHE A 176 -1.81 -0.05 18.01
C PHE A 176 -2.84 -0.19 19.14
N LEU A 177 -3.32 0.91 19.73
CA LEU A 177 -4.23 0.90 20.88
C LEU A 177 -5.54 0.10 20.69
N PRO A 178 -6.27 0.21 19.57
CA PRO A 178 -7.49 -0.59 19.37
C PRO A 178 -7.20 -2.07 19.06
N PHE A 179 -6.02 -2.40 18.53
CA PHE A 179 -5.59 -3.80 18.36
C PHE A 179 -5.05 -4.41 19.66
N LEU A 180 -4.49 -3.57 20.55
CA LEU A 180 -4.11 -3.98 21.90
C LEU A 180 -5.35 -4.32 22.73
N CYS A 181 -6.45 -3.56 22.65
CA CYS A 181 -7.67 -3.86 23.41
C CYS A 181 -8.40 -5.16 23.01
N LEU A 182 -8.20 -5.67 21.78
CA LEU A 182 -8.81 -6.95 21.34
C LEU A 182 -7.94 -8.18 21.64
N LEU A 183 -6.68 -7.97 22.01
CA LEU A 183 -5.75 -9.04 22.41
C LEU A 183 -5.35 -8.97 23.89
N VAL A 184 -5.65 -7.87 24.59
CA VAL A 184 -5.27 -7.66 25.99
C VAL A 184 -6.50 -7.74 26.88
N ALA A 185 -6.84 -8.98 27.20
CA ALA A 185 -7.32 -9.32 28.52
C ALA A 185 -6.19 -10.02 29.31
N ASP A 186 -4.95 -9.52 29.26
CA ASP A 186 -3.97 -9.65 30.36
C ASP A 186 -2.60 -8.99 30.08
N ALA A 187 -1.90 -8.66 31.16
CA ALA A 187 -0.73 -7.78 31.31
C ALA A 187 0.51 -8.01 30.41
N THR A 188 0.43 -7.77 29.10
CA THR A 188 1.51 -8.09 28.13
C THR A 188 1.97 -6.90 27.24
N PHE A 189 1.97 -5.66 27.76
CA PHE A 189 2.43 -4.49 26.98
C PHE A 189 3.93 -4.50 26.64
N ASN A 190 4.78 -5.11 27.48
CA ASN A 190 6.21 -5.30 27.21
C ASN A 190 6.52 -6.48 26.26
N PHE A 191 5.59 -7.43 26.15
CA PHE A 191 5.70 -8.64 25.35
C PHE A 191 5.80 -8.28 23.85
N TYR A 192 4.91 -7.43 23.33
CA TYR A 192 4.82 -7.20 21.88
C TYR A 192 5.98 -6.40 21.27
N CYS A 193 6.56 -5.44 21.98
CA CYS A 193 7.75 -4.72 21.50
C CYS A 193 8.96 -5.64 21.41
N PHE A 194 9.06 -6.60 22.33
CA PHE A 194 10.13 -7.60 22.36
C PHE A 194 9.97 -8.62 21.21
N PHE A 195 8.77 -9.15 21.00
CA PHE A 195 8.46 -10.09 19.90
C PHE A 195 8.69 -9.50 18.50
N TYR A 196 8.42 -8.20 18.34
CA TYR A 196 8.69 -7.52 17.07
C TYR A 196 10.19 -7.39 16.79
N SER A 197 11.03 -7.12 17.80
CA SER A 197 12.49 -7.06 17.62
C SER A 197 13.10 -8.37 17.08
N ILE A 198 12.47 -9.50 17.39
CA ILE A 198 12.89 -10.86 16.99
C ILE A 198 12.47 -11.19 15.57
N LEU A 199 11.30 -10.68 15.14
CA LEU A 199 10.82 -10.83 13.76
C LEU A 199 11.60 -9.96 12.76
N ILE A 200 12.19 -8.85 13.22
CA ILE A 200 12.92 -7.87 12.38
C ILE A 200 14.39 -8.25 12.20
N THR A 201 14.97 -9.03 13.12
CA THR A 201 16.38 -9.43 13.07
C THR A 201 16.57 -10.70 12.21
N GLY A 202 16.60 -10.50 10.89
CA GLY A 202 17.27 -11.42 9.96
C GLY A 202 16.41 -11.93 8.80
N PRO A 203 16.97 -12.03 7.57
CA PRO A 203 16.26 -12.52 6.42
C PRO A 203 16.18 -14.05 6.51
N CYS A 204 15.02 -14.62 6.85
CA CYS A 204 14.68 -15.99 6.47
C CYS A 204 13.21 -16.29 6.77
N PHE A 205 12.45 -16.52 5.70
CA PHE A 205 11.23 -17.33 5.60
C PHE A 205 10.34 -17.39 6.85
N ILE A 206 9.23 -16.64 6.82
CA ILE A 206 8.06 -16.98 7.63
C ILE A 206 7.44 -18.24 7.00
N GLN A 207 7.97 -19.42 7.34
CA GLN A 207 7.24 -20.65 7.14
C GLN A 207 6.04 -20.59 8.09
N VAL A 208 4.85 -20.45 7.51
CA VAL A 208 3.57 -20.45 8.22
C VAL A 208 3.56 -21.66 9.16
N GLY A 209 3.52 -21.46 10.49
CA GLY A 209 3.54 -22.55 11.48
C GLY A 209 4.69 -22.49 12.50
N CYS A 210 5.73 -21.69 12.29
CA CYS A 210 6.78 -21.50 13.28
C CYS A 210 6.31 -20.62 14.46
N THR A 211 6.53 -21.09 15.68
CA THR A 211 6.33 -20.30 16.91
C THR A 211 7.50 -19.33 17.15
N PRO A 212 7.32 -18.29 17.96
CA PRO A 212 8.40 -17.37 18.33
C PRO A 212 9.61 -18.07 18.95
N LEU A 213 9.39 -19.16 19.69
CA LEU A 213 10.45 -20.01 20.24
C LEU A 213 11.27 -20.71 19.14
N HIS A 214 10.64 -21.15 18.03
CA HIS A 214 11.38 -21.70 16.88
C HIS A 214 12.38 -20.70 16.31
N ARG A 215 11.99 -19.41 16.30
CA ARG A 215 12.85 -18.36 15.75
C ARG A 215 14.01 -18.04 16.70
N ALA A 216 13.71 -17.84 17.99
CA ALA A 216 14.73 -17.59 19.01
C ALA A 216 15.81 -18.70 19.00
N ALA A 217 15.36 -19.94 18.90
CA ALA A 217 16.20 -21.13 18.83
C ALA A 217 17.04 -21.20 17.54
N SER A 218 16.44 -20.90 16.37
CA SER A 218 17.13 -20.82 15.08
C SER A 218 18.17 -19.69 15.03
N THR A 219 17.95 -18.59 15.74
CA THR A 219 18.89 -17.47 15.84
C THR A 219 19.97 -17.65 16.89
N GLY A 220 19.85 -18.66 17.77
CA GLY A 220 20.82 -18.95 18.82
C GLY A 220 20.75 -18.00 20.02
N ASN A 221 19.62 -17.33 20.23
CA ASN A 221 19.45 -16.39 21.33
C ASN A 221 18.92 -17.13 22.57
N SER A 222 19.84 -17.58 23.43
CA SER A 222 19.53 -18.39 24.63
C SER A 222 18.72 -17.61 25.67
N GLU A 223 19.11 -16.38 25.98
CA GLU A 223 18.40 -15.51 26.93
C GLU A 223 16.93 -15.31 26.54
N LEU A 224 16.68 -15.15 25.25
CA LEU A 224 15.33 -15.06 24.73
C LEU A 224 14.56 -16.38 24.80
N CYS A 225 15.23 -17.51 24.53
CA CYS A 225 14.58 -18.81 24.68
C CYS A 225 14.10 -19.03 26.12
N GLU A 226 14.93 -18.67 27.10
CA GLU A 226 14.59 -18.75 28.53
C GLU A 226 13.40 -17.86 28.88
N GLN A 227 13.41 -16.59 28.47
CA GLN A 227 12.30 -15.66 28.70
C GLN A 227 10.98 -16.16 28.12
N LEU A 228 10.98 -16.71 26.90
CA LEU A 228 9.79 -17.26 26.27
C LEU A 228 9.24 -18.49 27.03
N ILE A 229 10.13 -19.34 27.54
CA ILE A 229 9.73 -20.51 28.33
C ILE A 229 9.11 -20.09 29.67
N GLU A 230 9.69 -19.10 30.35
CA GLU A 230 9.15 -18.53 31.60
C GLU A 230 7.75 -17.93 31.40
N GLU A 231 7.50 -17.31 30.25
CA GLU A 231 6.20 -16.75 29.86
C GLU A 231 5.21 -17.81 29.33
N GLY A 232 5.59 -19.10 29.33
CA GLY A 232 4.71 -20.21 29.00
C GLY A 232 4.68 -20.62 27.53
N ALA A 233 5.73 -20.32 26.76
CA ALA A 233 5.85 -20.78 25.38
C ALA A 233 5.94 -22.32 25.29
N GLU A 234 5.23 -22.89 24.31
CA GLU A 234 5.21 -24.34 24.08
C GLU A 234 6.51 -24.81 23.43
N VAL A 235 7.33 -25.54 24.20
CA VAL A 235 8.64 -26.07 23.79
C VAL A 235 8.58 -27.18 22.75
N ASP A 236 7.45 -27.89 22.69
CA ASP A 236 7.23 -29.04 21.80
C ASP A 236 6.32 -28.72 20.60
N ALA A 237 6.01 -27.44 20.40
CA ALA A 237 5.22 -27.01 19.26
C ALA A 237 5.89 -27.44 17.96
N LEU A 238 5.11 -27.99 17.03
CA LEU A 238 5.62 -28.44 15.74
C LEU A 238 5.37 -27.37 14.67
N ASP A 239 6.41 -27.01 13.92
CA ASP A 239 6.24 -26.24 12.69
C ASP A 239 5.66 -27.11 11.56
N LYS A 240 5.42 -26.51 10.37
CA LYS A 240 4.88 -27.24 9.22
C LYS A 240 5.81 -28.31 8.65
N SER A 241 7.10 -28.26 8.99
CA SER A 241 8.06 -29.31 8.66
C SER A 241 8.17 -30.40 9.73
N GLY A 242 7.34 -30.31 10.79
CA GLY A 242 7.32 -31.25 11.90
C GLY A 242 8.53 -31.12 12.82
N GLN A 243 9.21 -29.96 12.80
CA GLN A 243 10.35 -29.69 13.67
C GLN A 243 9.90 -28.97 14.94
N THR A 244 10.55 -29.27 16.06
CA THR A 244 10.42 -28.47 17.29
C THR A 244 11.40 -27.30 17.27
N PRO A 245 11.22 -26.28 18.14
CA PRO A 245 12.20 -25.21 18.30
C PRO A 245 13.62 -25.72 18.56
N LEU A 246 13.76 -26.83 19.31
CA LEU A 246 15.06 -27.38 19.67
C LEU A 246 15.73 -28.00 18.46
N MET A 247 14.96 -28.70 17.63
CA MET A 247 15.45 -29.25 16.37
C MET A 247 15.97 -28.14 15.46
N ASN A 248 15.30 -26.98 15.42
CA ASN A 248 15.77 -25.83 14.65
C ASN A 248 17.07 -25.22 15.20
N ALA A 249 17.26 -25.15 16.52
CA ALA A 249 18.55 -24.75 17.10
C ALA A 249 19.67 -25.72 16.69
N VAL A 250 19.41 -27.03 16.72
CA VAL A 250 20.38 -28.05 16.32
C VAL A 250 20.71 -27.97 14.83
N ILE A 251 19.71 -27.81 13.96
CA ILE A 251 19.89 -27.63 12.50
C ILE A 251 20.75 -26.39 12.21
N CYS A 252 20.52 -25.29 12.94
CA CYS A 252 21.29 -24.05 12.82
C CYS A 252 22.64 -24.08 13.56
N ASN A 253 23.02 -25.21 14.18
CA ASN A 253 24.26 -25.41 14.93
C ASN A 253 24.44 -24.45 16.13
N ASN A 254 23.33 -24.05 16.75
CA ASN A 254 23.32 -23.20 17.95
C ASN A 254 23.40 -24.09 19.19
N LYS A 255 24.59 -24.21 19.77
CA LYS A 255 24.87 -25.11 20.91
C LYS A 255 24.52 -24.52 22.27
N GLU A 256 24.24 -23.22 22.32
CA GLU A 256 23.95 -22.48 23.55
C GLU A 256 22.46 -22.51 23.92
N VAL A 257 21.59 -22.94 23.00
CA VAL A 257 20.15 -23.03 23.23
C VAL A 257 19.83 -24.42 23.80
N ASN A 258 19.34 -24.45 25.04
CA ASN A 258 18.89 -25.66 25.72
C ASN A 258 17.57 -25.36 26.46
N PHE A 259 16.64 -26.32 26.46
CA PHE A 259 15.30 -26.14 27.04
C PHE A 259 15.06 -27.01 28.28
N VAL A 260 16.12 -27.26 29.05
CA VAL A 260 16.10 -28.14 30.25
C VAL A 260 15.82 -27.33 31.50
#